data_AF-A0A099X0H0-F1
#
_entry.id   AF-A0A099X0H0-F1
#
_cell.length_a   1.000
_cell.length_b   1.000
_cell.length_c   1.000
_cell.angle_alpha   90.00
_cell.angle_beta   90.00
_cell.angle_gamma   90.00
#
_symmetry.space_group_name_H-M   'P 1'
#
loop_
_entity.id
_entity.type
_entity.pdbx_description
1 polymer ?
#
loop_
_entity_poly.entity_id
_entity_poly.type
_entity_poly.pdbx_seq_one_letter_code
_entity_poly.pdbx_strand_id
1 'polypeptide(L)'
;MRTAFSRYLDLVGRVSFSFLLFILSLQFVGCKQDTKSGAGHLLVLMREAYEQADYSGVRILADSVHRHYATDTVARKEALHLSRQAEYKECERNRAFADSALLVLSGRIDSASRSFKTLAMEDRAPEFFLPGWGEASGQERTRLRCSADTLGHLNVLSVYAGAKAINHTAIRVRDVLSKSMLQTQDIPYDGALNYRFADLGLYYEMVTYPSEETAKLGELFVQAEAEGHTLRIDFMAKGKVMHTFQISGAGVKALSETARLGQMYSYRTTLMGEREKAEKRIRYLSDKLGLSSR
;
A
#
# COMPACT_ATOMS: atom_id res chain seq x y z
N MET A 1 37.67 20.52 -63.22
CA MET A 1 37.19 19.64 -62.11
C MET A 1 35.65 19.57 -62.07
N ARG A 2 34.98 19.38 -63.22
CA ARG A 2 33.50 19.32 -63.33
C ARG A 2 32.97 18.05 -64.00
N THR A 3 33.84 17.11 -64.37
CA THR A 3 33.46 15.87 -65.09
C THR A 3 33.53 14.61 -64.23
N ALA A 4 34.06 14.67 -63.00
CA ALA A 4 34.14 13.52 -62.10
C ALA A 4 32.91 13.36 -61.18
N PHE A 5 32.18 14.45 -60.89
CA PHE A 5 31.05 14.41 -59.94
C PHE A 5 29.76 13.83 -60.55
N SER A 6 29.60 13.92 -61.88
CA SER A 6 28.40 13.41 -62.57
C SER A 6 28.37 11.88 -62.69
N ARG A 7 29.52 11.20 -62.69
CA ARG A 7 29.57 9.73 -62.82
C ARG A 7 29.38 8.99 -61.50
N TYR A 8 29.49 9.68 -60.37
CA TYR A 8 29.31 9.09 -59.04
C TYR A 8 27.83 9.00 -58.64
N LEU A 9 27.01 9.94 -59.09
CA LEU A 9 25.56 9.98 -58.82
C LEU A 9 24.77 8.88 -59.57
N ASP A 10 25.20 8.47 -60.76
CA ASP A 10 24.53 7.40 -61.52
C ASP A 10 24.85 5.98 -61.01
N LEU A 11 26.00 5.79 -60.36
CA LEU A 11 26.39 4.49 -59.79
C LEU A 11 25.69 4.23 -58.44
N VAL A 12 25.49 5.26 -57.63
CA VAL A 12 24.82 5.17 -56.31
C VAL A 12 23.31 4.94 -56.48
N GLY A 13 22.68 5.50 -57.52
CA GLY A 13 21.25 5.29 -57.81
C GLY A 13 20.88 3.85 -58.22
N ARG A 14 21.75 3.15 -58.96
CA ARG A 14 21.48 1.77 -59.43
C ARG A 14 21.75 0.70 -58.36
N VAL A 15 22.74 0.91 -57.49
CA VAL A 15 23.04 -0.03 -56.39
C VAL A 15 22.01 0.10 -55.27
N SER A 16 21.50 1.31 -55.01
CA SER A 16 20.47 1.54 -54.00
C SER A 16 19.12 0.90 -54.37
N PHE A 17 18.70 0.96 -55.64
CA PHE A 17 17.41 0.40 -56.08
C PHE A 17 17.40 -1.14 -56.07
N SER A 18 18.51 -1.79 -56.44
CA SER A 18 18.61 -3.25 -56.46
C SER A 18 18.71 -3.86 -55.07
N PHE A 19 19.29 -3.14 -54.11
CA PHE A 19 19.35 -3.55 -52.69
C PHE A 19 18.01 -3.30 -51.97
N LEU A 20 17.30 -2.22 -52.34
CA LEU A 20 15.94 -1.96 -51.83
C LEU A 20 14.93 -3.00 -52.33
N LEU A 21 15.06 -3.47 -53.58
CA LEU A 21 14.18 -4.51 -54.14
C LEU A 21 14.37 -5.88 -53.46
N PHE A 22 15.58 -6.17 -52.98
CA PHE A 22 15.90 -7.41 -52.24
C PHE A 22 15.40 -7.36 -50.78
N ILE A 23 15.38 -6.17 -50.16
CA ILE A 23 14.78 -5.96 -48.83
C ILE A 23 13.24 -5.95 -48.92
N LEU A 24 12.67 -5.50 -50.06
CA LEU A 24 11.23 -5.50 -50.29
C LEU A 24 10.68 -6.91 -50.66
N SER A 25 11.50 -7.81 -51.23
CA SER A 25 11.12 -9.20 -51.49
C SER A 25 11.18 -10.10 -50.25
N LEU A 26 11.87 -9.68 -49.18
CA LEU A 26 11.86 -10.34 -47.86
C LEU A 26 10.61 -10.03 -47.03
N GLN A 27 9.72 -9.13 -47.48
CA GLN A 27 8.44 -8.81 -46.83
C GLN A 27 7.26 -9.67 -47.34
N PHE A 28 7.50 -10.62 -48.25
CA PHE A 28 6.46 -11.52 -48.79
C PHE A 28 6.73 -13.01 -48.55
N VAL A 29 7.46 -13.37 -47.50
CA VAL A 29 7.20 -14.66 -46.85
C VAL A 29 5.91 -14.48 -46.06
N GLY A 30 4.79 -14.63 -46.76
CA GLY A 30 3.50 -14.78 -46.13
C GLY A 30 3.59 -15.94 -45.16
N CYS A 31 3.68 -15.65 -43.86
CA CYS A 31 3.34 -16.58 -42.80
C CYS A 31 1.84 -16.90 -42.93
N LYS A 32 1.48 -17.72 -43.92
CA LYS A 32 0.48 -18.76 -43.71
C LYS A 32 1.17 -19.88 -42.93
N GLN A 33 1.72 -19.54 -41.76
CA GLN A 33 1.94 -20.54 -40.74
C GLN A 33 0.53 -21.00 -40.38
N ASP A 34 0.29 -22.29 -40.54
CA ASP A 34 -1.00 -22.91 -40.37
C ASP A 34 -1.66 -22.39 -39.07
N THR A 35 -2.62 -21.47 -39.20
CA THR A 35 -3.14 -20.68 -38.05
C THR A 35 -3.69 -21.59 -36.95
N LYS A 36 -4.16 -22.79 -37.31
CA LYS A 36 -4.57 -23.85 -36.39
C LYS A 36 -3.41 -24.48 -35.62
N SER A 37 -2.25 -24.65 -36.25
CA SER A 37 -1.04 -25.20 -35.63
C SER A 37 -0.47 -24.25 -34.57
N GLY A 38 -0.45 -22.94 -34.85
CA GLY A 38 0.05 -21.93 -33.92
C GLY A 38 -0.83 -21.73 -32.68
N ALA A 39 -2.16 -21.65 -32.85
CA ALA A 39 -3.09 -21.55 -31.73
C ALA A 39 -3.08 -22.83 -30.87
N GLY A 40 -3.02 -24.01 -31.50
CA GLY A 40 -2.91 -25.29 -30.81
C GLY A 40 -1.65 -25.39 -29.95
N HIS A 41 -0.50 -24.93 -30.45
CA HIS A 41 0.74 -24.90 -29.68
C HIS A 41 0.64 -24.00 -28.44
N LEU A 42 0.06 -22.80 -28.55
CA LEU A 42 -0.17 -21.94 -27.39
C LEU A 42 -1.08 -22.59 -26.35
N LEU A 43 -2.11 -23.33 -26.78
CA LEU A 43 -2.99 -24.06 -25.86
C LEU A 43 -2.27 -25.21 -25.14
N VAL A 44 -1.32 -25.89 -25.80
CA VAL A 44 -0.45 -26.88 -25.14
C VAL A 44 0.39 -26.21 -24.06
N LEU A 45 1.07 -25.11 -24.39
CA LEU A 45 1.86 -24.34 -23.43
C LEU A 45 1.01 -23.84 -22.25
N MET A 46 -0.25 -23.45 -22.50
CA MET A 46 -1.17 -23.06 -21.42
C MET A 46 -1.47 -24.21 -20.46
N ARG A 47 -1.65 -25.43 -20.97
CA ARG A 47 -1.88 -26.61 -20.12
C ARG A 47 -0.62 -26.96 -19.32
N GLU A 48 0.55 -26.91 -19.94
CA GLU A 48 1.83 -27.13 -19.25
C GLU A 48 2.05 -26.10 -18.13
N ALA A 49 1.82 -24.81 -18.42
CA ALA A 49 1.91 -23.75 -17.41
C ALA A 49 0.90 -23.98 -16.26
N TYR A 50 -0.32 -24.40 -16.59
CA TYR A 50 -1.34 -24.74 -15.59
C TYR A 50 -0.90 -25.90 -14.69
N GLU A 51 -0.38 -26.98 -15.27
CA GLU A 51 0.13 -28.16 -14.53
C GLU A 51 1.31 -27.80 -13.61
N GLN A 52 2.14 -26.83 -14.02
CA GLN A 52 3.23 -26.29 -13.22
C GLN A 52 2.78 -25.23 -12.19
N ALA A 53 1.47 -24.97 -12.08
CA ALA A 53 0.88 -23.91 -11.27
C ALA A 53 1.37 -22.48 -11.60
N ASP A 54 1.90 -22.27 -12.81
CA ASP A 54 2.19 -20.94 -13.37
C ASP A 54 0.92 -20.32 -13.97
N TYR A 55 0.00 -19.94 -13.07
CA TYR A 55 -1.27 -19.33 -13.46
C TYR A 55 -1.09 -17.96 -14.16
N SER A 56 -0.01 -17.24 -13.85
CA SER A 56 0.39 -16.02 -14.57
C SER A 56 0.76 -16.32 -16.02
N GLY A 57 1.54 -17.37 -16.27
CA GLY A 57 1.91 -17.85 -17.60
C GLY A 57 0.68 -18.21 -18.41
N VAL A 58 -0.31 -18.90 -17.81
CA VAL A 58 -1.58 -19.21 -18.48
C VAL A 58 -2.28 -17.94 -18.98
N ARG A 59 -2.31 -16.86 -18.19
CA ARG A 59 -2.95 -15.59 -18.58
C ARG A 59 -2.21 -14.89 -19.72
N ILE A 60 -0.89 -14.83 -19.64
CA ILE A 60 -0.04 -14.22 -20.69
C ILE A 60 -0.22 -14.96 -22.03
N LEU A 61 -0.28 -16.28 -21.98
CA LEU A 61 -0.51 -17.12 -23.15
C LEU A 61 -1.95 -16.97 -23.67
N ALA A 62 -2.96 -16.87 -22.79
CA ALA A 62 -4.35 -16.61 -23.18
C ALA A 62 -4.50 -15.27 -23.91
N ASP A 63 -3.87 -14.20 -23.41
CA ASP A 63 -3.84 -12.90 -24.08
C ASP A 63 -3.20 -12.99 -25.47
N SER A 64 -2.16 -13.80 -25.62
CA SER A 64 -1.50 -14.07 -26.90
C SER A 64 -2.45 -14.79 -27.87
N VAL A 65 -3.21 -15.79 -27.40
CA VAL A 65 -4.27 -16.45 -28.20
C VAL A 65 -5.31 -15.42 -28.64
N HIS A 66 -5.79 -14.58 -27.73
CA HIS A 66 -6.82 -13.59 -28.02
C HIS A 66 -6.35 -12.48 -28.98
N ARG A 67 -5.06 -12.11 -28.93
CA ARG A 67 -4.47 -11.08 -29.79
C ARG A 67 -4.16 -11.59 -31.20
N HIS A 68 -3.51 -12.74 -31.29
CA HIS A 68 -2.96 -13.23 -32.56
C HIS A 68 -3.92 -14.13 -33.34
N TYR A 69 -4.91 -14.73 -32.69
CA TYR A 69 -5.84 -15.69 -33.31
C TYR A 69 -7.29 -15.24 -33.12
N ALA A 70 -7.58 -13.99 -33.50
CA ALA A 70 -8.89 -13.36 -33.27
C ALA A 70 -10.07 -14.09 -33.94
N THR A 71 -9.83 -14.71 -35.10
CA THR A 71 -10.85 -15.44 -35.88
C THR A 71 -11.02 -16.90 -35.44
N ASP A 72 -10.09 -17.46 -34.66
CA ASP A 72 -10.18 -18.83 -34.16
C ASP A 72 -11.04 -18.89 -32.89
N THR A 73 -12.36 -18.96 -33.09
CA THR A 73 -13.32 -18.98 -31.99
C THR A 73 -13.22 -20.20 -31.09
N VAL A 74 -12.70 -21.33 -31.60
CA VAL A 74 -12.52 -22.57 -30.81
C VAL A 74 -11.34 -22.39 -29.86
N ALA A 75 -10.18 -22.01 -30.39
CA ALA A 75 -8.99 -21.80 -29.57
C ALA A 75 -9.20 -20.68 -28.53
N ARG A 76 -9.93 -19.62 -28.88
CA ARG A 76 -10.28 -18.55 -27.94
C ARG A 76 -11.20 -19.02 -26.81
N LYS A 77 -12.20 -19.86 -27.10
CA LYS A 77 -13.09 -20.41 -26.06
C LYS A 77 -12.31 -21.32 -25.10
N GLU A 78 -11.40 -22.13 -25.64
CA GLU A 78 -10.56 -23.01 -24.84
C GLU A 78 -9.56 -22.23 -23.99
N ALA A 79 -8.87 -21.24 -24.56
CA ALA A 79 -7.97 -20.35 -23.82
C ALA A 79 -8.70 -19.60 -22.69
N LEU A 80 -9.92 -19.14 -22.94
CA LEU A 80 -10.76 -18.50 -21.92
C LEU A 80 -11.14 -19.49 -20.80
N HIS A 81 -11.45 -20.74 -21.14
CA HIS A 81 -11.74 -21.78 -20.14
C HIS A 81 -10.53 -22.08 -19.27
N LEU A 82 -9.37 -22.34 -19.88
CA LEU A 82 -8.10 -22.58 -19.18
C LEU A 82 -7.69 -21.39 -18.30
N SER A 83 -7.83 -20.16 -18.81
CA SER A 83 -7.54 -18.95 -18.05
C SER A 83 -8.44 -18.81 -16.82
N ARG A 84 -9.72 -19.16 -16.92
CA ARG A 84 -10.65 -19.17 -15.77
C ARG A 84 -10.28 -20.24 -14.74
N GLN A 85 -9.86 -21.43 -15.18
CA GLN A 85 -9.39 -22.48 -14.28
C GLN A 85 -8.13 -22.04 -13.53
N ALA A 86 -7.17 -21.44 -14.24
CA ALA A 86 -5.94 -20.91 -13.65
C ALA A 86 -6.23 -19.81 -12.62
N GLU A 87 -7.08 -18.84 -12.98
CA GLU A 87 -7.48 -17.75 -12.08
C GLU A 87 -8.22 -18.29 -10.85
N TYR A 88 -9.07 -19.32 -11.01
CA TYR A 88 -9.76 -19.96 -9.90
C TYR A 88 -8.75 -20.56 -8.91
N LYS A 89 -7.75 -21.31 -9.41
CA LYS A 89 -6.70 -21.90 -8.58
C LYS A 89 -5.79 -20.88 -7.92
N GLU A 90 -5.46 -19.80 -8.61
CA GLU A 90 -4.73 -18.67 -8.03
C GLU A 90 -5.52 -18.05 -6.88
N CYS A 91 -6.84 -17.83 -7.05
CA CYS A 91 -7.68 -17.30 -5.98
C CYS A 91 -7.79 -18.27 -4.79
N GLU A 92 -7.90 -19.58 -5.02
CA GLU A 92 -7.87 -20.59 -3.94
C GLU A 92 -6.58 -20.51 -3.12
N ARG A 93 -5.43 -20.42 -3.82
CA ARG A 93 -4.11 -20.25 -3.17
C ARG A 93 -4.06 -18.97 -2.34
N ASN A 94 -4.50 -17.85 -2.91
CA ASN A 94 -4.48 -16.55 -2.22
C ASN A 94 -5.41 -16.54 -1.00
N ARG A 95 -6.59 -17.16 -1.09
CA ARG A 95 -7.50 -17.32 0.06
C ARG A 95 -6.84 -18.13 1.18
N ALA A 96 -6.27 -19.29 0.85
CA ALA A 96 -5.62 -20.16 1.83
C ALA A 96 -4.41 -19.49 2.51
N PHE A 97 -3.63 -18.71 1.74
CA PHE A 97 -2.56 -17.87 2.29
C PHE A 97 -3.12 -16.83 3.27
N ALA A 98 -4.15 -16.07 2.87
CA ALA A 98 -4.74 -15.04 3.70
C ALA A 98 -5.32 -15.63 5.00
N ASP A 99 -6.02 -16.77 4.94
CA ASP A 99 -6.55 -17.47 6.11
C ASP A 99 -5.44 -17.85 7.11
N SER A 100 -4.34 -18.41 6.61
CA SER A 100 -3.21 -18.83 7.43
C SER A 100 -2.49 -17.63 8.07
N ALA A 101 -2.28 -16.55 7.29
CA ALA A 101 -1.66 -15.32 7.76
C ALA A 101 -2.54 -14.61 8.81
N LEU A 102 -3.86 -14.57 8.60
CA LEU A 102 -4.81 -13.98 9.53
C LEU A 102 -4.83 -14.70 10.87
N LEU A 103 -4.76 -16.04 10.87
CA LEU A 103 -4.70 -16.83 12.10
C LEU A 103 -3.48 -16.46 12.95
N VAL A 104 -2.29 -16.46 12.32
CA VAL A 104 -1.03 -16.10 13.00
C VAL A 104 -1.06 -14.65 13.48
N LEU A 105 -1.50 -13.72 12.63
CA LEU A 105 -1.54 -12.29 12.94
C LEU A 105 -2.53 -11.99 14.07
N SER A 106 -3.68 -12.66 14.11
CA SER A 106 -4.66 -12.49 15.19
C SER A 106 -4.07 -12.88 16.54
N GLY A 107 -3.36 -14.01 16.63
CA GLY A 107 -2.66 -14.40 17.86
C GLY A 107 -1.57 -13.40 18.29
N ARG A 108 -0.89 -12.76 17.33
CA ARG A 108 0.08 -11.69 17.63
C ARG A 108 -0.59 -10.43 18.16
N ILE A 109 -1.70 -10.01 17.56
CA ILE A 109 -2.49 -8.86 18.02
C ILE A 109 -3.00 -9.13 19.43
N ASP A 110 -3.60 -10.30 19.68
CA ASP A 110 -4.16 -10.68 20.98
C ASP A 110 -3.11 -10.74 22.10
N SER A 111 -1.85 -11.08 21.75
CA SER A 111 -0.74 -11.05 22.69
C SER A 111 -0.28 -9.62 22.96
N ALA A 112 -0.08 -8.84 21.90
CA ALA A 112 0.42 -7.46 21.98
C ALA A 112 -0.56 -6.51 22.68
N SER A 113 -1.87 -6.69 22.46
CA SER A 113 -2.91 -5.80 23.00
C SER A 113 -3.12 -5.95 24.52
N ARG A 114 -2.56 -6.97 25.18
CA ARG A 114 -2.77 -7.23 26.63
C ARG A 114 -2.27 -6.11 27.53
N SER A 115 -1.23 -5.39 27.11
CA SER A 115 -0.68 -4.25 27.86
C SER A 115 -1.43 -2.94 27.60
N PHE A 116 -2.35 -2.93 26.64
CA PHE A 116 -3.08 -1.73 26.22
C PHE A 116 -4.39 -1.58 26.98
N LYS A 117 -4.73 -0.33 27.28
CA LYS A 117 -6.09 0.06 27.65
C LYS A 117 -6.92 0.22 26.38
N THR A 118 -8.21 -0.08 26.48
CA THR A 118 -9.18 0.10 25.40
C THR A 118 -10.09 1.27 25.71
N LEU A 119 -10.30 2.15 24.74
CA LEU A 119 -11.34 3.17 24.75
C LEU A 119 -12.43 2.76 23.76
N ALA A 120 -13.63 2.50 24.27
CA ALA A 120 -14.79 2.31 23.42
C ALA A 120 -15.20 3.66 22.81
N MET A 121 -15.54 3.65 21.54
CA MET A 121 -15.94 4.81 20.77
C MET A 121 -17.33 4.54 20.20
N GLU A 122 -18.29 5.45 20.36
CA GLU A 122 -19.67 5.24 19.89
C GLU A 122 -19.75 5.19 18.36
N ASP A 123 -19.06 6.11 17.67
CA ASP A 123 -19.13 6.26 16.21
C ASP A 123 -17.85 5.83 15.47
N ARG A 124 -16.89 5.21 16.17
CA ARG A 124 -15.57 4.87 15.60
C ARG A 124 -15.08 3.50 16.08
N ALA A 125 -14.06 2.99 15.40
CA ALA A 125 -13.35 1.81 15.85
C ALA A 125 -12.79 2.02 17.27
N PRO A 126 -12.82 1.00 18.15
CA PRO A 126 -12.19 1.08 19.46
C PRO A 126 -10.70 1.41 19.34
N GLU A 127 -10.22 2.23 20.26
CA GLU A 127 -8.83 2.67 20.30
C GLU A 127 -8.07 1.98 21.44
N PHE A 128 -6.82 1.60 21.15
CA PHE A 128 -5.90 0.97 22.08
C PHE A 128 -4.74 1.92 22.38
N PHE A 129 -4.46 2.15 23.66
CA PHE A 129 -3.33 2.99 24.08
C PHE A 129 -2.63 2.42 25.31
N LEU A 130 -1.34 2.70 25.44
CA LEU A 130 -0.60 2.34 26.66
C LEU A 130 -0.92 3.30 27.80
N PRO A 131 -0.90 2.85 29.07
CA PRO A 131 -1.12 3.71 30.23
C PRO A 131 -0.26 4.98 30.19
N GLY A 132 -0.89 6.15 30.39
CA GLY A 132 -0.23 7.46 30.29
C GLY A 132 -0.26 8.11 28.91
N TRP A 133 -0.64 7.37 27.86
CA TRP A 133 -0.67 7.86 26.47
C TRP A 133 -2.07 8.06 25.89
N GLY A 134 -3.13 7.62 26.56
CA GLY A 134 -4.52 7.93 26.20
C GLY A 134 -5.05 9.12 26.99
N GLU A 135 -6.35 9.14 27.29
CA GLU A 135 -6.97 10.20 28.08
C GLU A 135 -6.43 10.28 29.51
N ALA A 136 -6.24 11.49 30.03
CA ALA A 136 -5.86 11.65 31.43
C ALA A 136 -7.07 11.38 32.34
N SER A 137 -6.83 10.67 33.45
CA SER A 137 -7.85 10.43 34.48
C SER A 137 -8.11 11.66 35.38
N GLY A 138 -7.46 12.79 35.10
CA GLY A 138 -7.50 14.02 35.87
C GLY A 138 -7.13 15.20 34.98
N GLN A 139 -6.59 16.27 35.57
CA GLN A 139 -6.23 17.46 34.81
C GLN A 139 -5.19 17.15 33.72
N GLU A 140 -5.52 17.55 32.48
CA GLU A 140 -4.61 17.39 31.34
C GLU A 140 -3.32 18.20 31.53
N ARG A 141 -2.25 17.68 30.94
CA ARG A 141 -0.93 18.30 30.94
C ARG A 141 -0.38 18.33 29.52
N THR A 142 0.59 19.21 29.28
CA THR A 142 1.26 19.26 27.98
C THR A 142 1.96 17.93 27.67
N ARG A 143 1.51 17.23 26.62
CA ARG A 143 1.99 15.89 26.22
C ARG A 143 1.51 15.52 24.81
N LEU A 144 1.96 14.37 24.32
CA LEU A 144 1.30 13.65 23.23
C LEU A 144 0.34 12.61 23.79
N ARG A 145 -0.79 12.44 23.11
CA ARG A 145 -1.61 11.23 23.16
C ARG A 145 -1.31 10.37 21.93
N CYS A 146 -1.30 9.05 22.12
CA CYS A 146 -1.04 8.09 21.07
C CYS A 146 -1.90 6.84 21.30
N SER A 147 -2.68 6.47 20.30
CA SER A 147 -3.53 5.27 20.29
C SER A 147 -3.52 4.63 18.91
N ALA A 148 -3.91 3.37 18.81
CA ALA A 148 -4.12 2.67 17.55
C ALA A 148 -5.54 2.10 17.48
N ASP A 149 -6.19 2.19 16.33
CA ASP A 149 -7.53 1.63 16.14
C ASP A 149 -7.51 0.23 15.49
N THR A 150 -8.67 -0.43 15.48
CA THR A 150 -8.82 -1.77 14.89
C THR A 150 -8.77 -1.80 13.36
N LEU A 151 -8.82 -0.63 12.69
CA LEU A 151 -8.68 -0.48 11.24
C LEU A 151 -7.20 -0.39 10.84
N GLY A 152 -6.33 -0.05 11.79
CA GLY A 152 -4.89 0.07 11.60
C GLY A 152 -4.36 1.48 11.56
N HIS A 153 -5.16 2.47 11.94
CA HIS A 153 -4.70 3.85 12.02
C HIS A 153 -3.99 4.08 13.35
N LEU A 154 -2.83 4.73 13.27
CA LEU A 154 -2.19 5.34 14.44
C LEU A 154 -2.82 6.72 14.63
N ASN A 155 -3.40 6.99 15.79
CA ASN A 155 -3.95 8.28 16.14
C ASN A 155 -2.98 8.99 17.06
N VAL A 156 -2.52 10.17 16.65
CA VAL A 156 -1.65 11.03 17.45
C VAL A 156 -2.36 12.36 17.64
N LEU A 157 -2.39 12.82 18.89
CA LEU A 157 -2.93 14.10 19.27
C LEU A 157 -1.93 14.82 20.17
N SER A 158 -1.77 16.11 20.01
CA SER A 158 -1.05 16.95 20.96
C SER A 158 -2.03 17.57 21.95
N VAL A 159 -1.63 17.61 23.21
CA VAL A 159 -2.31 18.36 24.26
C VAL A 159 -1.33 19.41 24.75
N TYR A 160 -1.73 20.67 24.70
CA TYR A 160 -1.09 21.75 25.44
C TYR A 160 -1.97 22.13 26.63
N ALA A 161 -1.35 22.34 27.79
CA ALA A 161 -1.99 22.91 28.98
C ALA A 161 -1.03 23.92 29.60
N GLY A 162 -1.43 25.19 29.68
CA GLY A 162 -0.55 26.23 30.22
C GLY A 162 -1.24 27.55 30.55
N ALA A 163 -0.50 28.48 31.14
CA ALA A 163 -1.04 29.74 31.64
C ALA A 163 -1.51 30.72 30.54
N LYS A 164 -1.12 30.50 29.28
CA LYS A 164 -1.48 31.34 28.13
C LYS A 164 -1.67 30.46 26.90
N ALA A 165 -2.59 30.86 26.03
CA ALA A 165 -2.73 30.24 24.71
C ALA A 165 -1.43 30.41 23.90
N ILE A 166 -1.03 29.34 23.21
CA ILE A 166 0.11 29.30 22.28
C ILE A 166 -0.34 29.17 20.82
N ASN A 167 -1.63 28.88 20.59
CA ASN A 167 -2.30 28.75 19.31
C ASN A 167 -1.60 27.78 18.35
N HIS A 168 -1.13 26.64 18.85
CA HIS A 168 -0.44 25.65 18.04
C HIS A 168 -1.38 24.95 17.06
N THR A 169 -0.81 24.59 15.91
CA THR A 169 -1.53 24.03 14.75
C THR A 169 -0.85 22.78 14.21
N ALA A 170 0.41 22.55 14.55
CA ALA A 170 1.19 21.40 14.10
C ALA A 170 2.13 20.91 15.21
N ILE A 171 2.64 19.70 15.04
CA ILE A 171 3.82 19.22 15.77
C ILE A 171 4.99 19.01 14.81
N ARG A 172 6.18 19.19 15.34
CA ARG A 172 7.43 18.74 14.73
C ARG A 172 8.10 17.77 15.68
N VAL A 173 8.31 16.55 15.21
CA VAL A 173 8.99 15.48 15.94
C VAL A 173 10.41 15.39 15.40
N ARG A 174 11.39 15.45 16.30
CA ARG A 174 12.80 15.35 15.97
C ARG A 174 13.46 14.24 16.78
N ASP A 175 14.17 13.36 16.11
CA ASP A 175 15.13 12.48 16.77
C ASP A 175 16.32 13.31 17.26
N VAL A 176 16.60 13.21 18.57
CA VAL A 176 17.62 14.02 19.22
C VAL A 176 19.03 13.68 18.72
N LEU A 177 19.30 12.42 18.37
CA LEU A 177 20.62 11.94 17.96
C LEU A 177 20.78 11.95 16.44
N SER A 178 19.88 11.29 15.70
CA SER A 178 19.99 11.22 14.23
C SER A 178 19.64 12.54 13.54
N LYS A 179 19.00 13.47 14.25
CA LYS A 179 18.47 14.76 13.74
C LYS A 179 17.41 14.59 12.65
N SER A 180 16.93 13.38 12.41
CA SER A 180 15.77 13.13 11.55
C SER A 180 14.56 13.89 12.10
N MET A 181 13.71 14.37 11.20
CA MET A 181 12.63 15.27 11.56
C MET A 181 11.43 15.08 10.65
N LEU A 182 10.25 15.04 11.26
CA LEU A 182 8.97 15.11 10.58
C LEU A 182 8.14 16.23 11.20
N GLN A 183 7.42 16.97 10.36
CA GLN A 183 6.47 17.97 10.80
C GLN A 183 5.12 17.68 10.15
N THR A 184 4.05 17.75 10.93
CA THR A 184 2.69 17.65 10.44
C THR A 184 2.28 18.91 9.69
N GLN A 185 1.26 18.81 8.84
CA GLN A 185 0.61 19.99 8.30
C GLN A 185 -0.02 20.84 9.42
N ASP A 186 -0.24 22.12 9.13
CA ASP A 186 -0.97 23.00 10.03
C ASP A 186 -2.46 22.65 10.01
N ILE A 187 -3.01 22.31 11.16
CA ILE A 187 -4.44 22.12 11.37
C ILE A 187 -5.01 23.44 11.88
N PRO A 188 -5.79 24.17 11.05
CA PRO A 188 -6.40 25.43 11.48
C PRO A 188 -7.39 25.18 12.61
N TYR A 189 -7.65 26.21 13.41
CA TYR A 189 -8.71 26.14 14.41
C TYR A 189 -10.06 25.93 13.72
N ASP A 190 -10.70 24.80 14.01
CA ASP A 190 -11.96 24.36 13.41
C ASP A 190 -12.99 23.92 14.47
N GLY A 191 -12.59 23.87 15.75
CA GLY A 191 -13.45 23.39 16.83
C GLY A 191 -13.66 21.87 16.82
N ALA A 192 -12.93 21.13 16.00
CA ALA A 192 -13.04 19.67 15.85
C ALA A 192 -11.66 19.00 15.93
N LEU A 193 -10.83 19.13 14.89
CA LEU A 193 -9.47 18.57 14.90
C LEU A 193 -8.49 19.46 15.66
N ASN A 194 -8.72 20.77 15.68
CA ASN A 194 -8.02 21.72 16.54
C ASN A 194 -9.04 22.38 17.47
N TYR A 195 -9.11 21.88 18.69
CA TYR A 195 -10.02 22.34 19.73
C TYR A 195 -9.26 23.07 20.82
N ARG A 196 -9.86 24.13 21.36
CA ARG A 196 -9.24 25.02 22.35
C ARG A 196 -10.26 25.47 23.37
N PHE A 197 -9.87 25.49 24.63
CA PHE A 197 -10.72 25.95 25.72
C PHE A 197 -9.86 26.47 26.87
N ALA A 198 -10.49 27.15 27.83
CA ALA A 198 -9.85 27.54 29.07
C ALA A 198 -10.65 26.99 30.24
N ASP A 199 -9.96 26.41 31.22
CA ASP A 199 -10.57 25.89 32.43
C ASP A 199 -9.61 26.03 33.61
N LEU A 200 -10.14 26.34 34.79
CA LEU A 200 -9.38 26.53 36.04
C LEU A 200 -8.11 27.38 35.90
N GLY A 201 -8.15 28.43 35.07
CA GLY A 201 -7.02 29.34 34.84
C GLY A 201 -5.92 28.80 33.90
N LEU A 202 -6.14 27.65 33.27
CA LEU A 202 -5.28 27.11 32.21
C LEU A 202 -5.95 27.19 30.85
N TYR A 203 -5.14 27.40 29.82
CA TYR A 203 -5.50 27.29 28.42
C TYR A 203 -5.11 25.92 27.92
N TYR A 204 -6.08 25.24 27.31
CA TYR A 204 -5.94 23.95 26.69
C TYR A 204 -6.05 24.07 25.18
N GLU A 205 -5.15 23.40 24.48
CA GLU A 205 -5.19 23.30 23.03
C GLU A 205 -4.94 21.84 22.67
N MET A 206 -5.83 21.26 21.88
CA MET A 206 -5.78 19.86 21.49
C MET A 206 -5.83 19.77 19.97
N VAL A 207 -4.81 19.16 19.37
CA VAL A 207 -4.73 19.04 17.91
C VAL A 207 -4.60 17.56 17.52
N THR A 208 -5.60 17.06 16.81
CA THR A 208 -5.63 15.73 16.21
C THR A 208 -5.02 15.79 14.82
N TYR A 209 -4.07 14.90 14.53
CA TYR A 209 -3.38 14.87 13.23
C TYR A 209 -3.98 13.83 12.26
N PRO A 210 -3.91 14.07 10.94
CA PRO A 210 -4.41 13.13 9.93
C PRO A 210 -3.66 11.79 9.95
N SER A 211 -4.36 10.70 9.67
CA SER A 211 -3.82 9.33 9.72
C SER A 211 -2.60 9.08 8.82
N GLU A 212 -2.52 9.75 7.67
CA GLU A 212 -1.37 9.62 6.75
C GLU A 212 -0.08 10.20 7.35
N GLU A 213 -0.19 11.29 8.11
CA GLU A 213 0.97 11.93 8.76
C GLU A 213 1.37 11.18 10.01
N THR A 214 0.38 10.70 10.79
CA THR A 214 0.64 9.90 11.97
C THR A 214 1.26 8.55 11.64
N ALA A 215 0.93 7.94 10.49
CA ALA A 215 1.63 6.74 10.00
C ALA A 215 3.15 6.97 9.86
N LYS A 216 3.56 8.09 9.24
CA LYS A 216 4.97 8.48 9.11
C LYS A 216 5.63 8.76 10.45
N LEU A 217 4.89 9.39 11.39
CA LEU A 217 5.37 9.55 12.76
C LEU A 217 5.57 8.19 13.45
N GLY A 218 4.68 7.23 13.21
CA GLY A 218 4.82 5.86 13.71
C GLY A 218 6.11 5.18 13.24
N GLU A 219 6.46 5.33 11.96
CA GLU A 219 7.75 4.84 11.42
C GLU A 219 8.94 5.46 12.15
N LEU A 220 8.90 6.78 12.38
CA LEU A 220 9.94 7.49 13.14
C LEU A 220 10.01 7.00 14.60
N PHE A 221 8.88 6.72 15.25
CA PHE A 221 8.86 6.19 16.62
C PHE A 221 9.51 4.80 16.69
N VAL A 222 9.19 3.93 15.72
CA VAL A 222 9.75 2.58 15.62
C VAL A 222 11.25 2.64 15.36
N GLN A 223 11.70 3.53 14.47
CA GLN A 223 13.11 3.73 14.19
C GLN A 223 13.87 4.25 15.43
N ALA A 224 13.35 5.30 16.07
CA ALA A 224 13.99 5.87 17.25
C ALA A 224 14.09 4.88 18.41
N GLU A 225 13.09 4.00 18.60
CA GLU A 225 13.20 2.94 19.60
C GLU A 225 14.26 1.90 19.25
N ALA A 226 14.32 1.46 17.99
CA ALA A 226 15.32 0.49 17.54
C ALA A 226 16.76 1.00 17.71
N GLU A 227 16.96 2.30 17.55
CA GLU A 227 18.26 2.97 17.72
C GLU A 227 18.54 3.39 19.18
N GLY A 228 17.58 3.21 20.10
CA GLY A 228 17.72 3.61 21.51
C GLY A 228 17.73 5.14 21.72
N HIS A 229 17.16 5.89 20.78
CA HIS A 229 17.15 7.33 20.77
C HIS A 229 15.98 7.93 21.56
N THR A 230 16.07 9.23 21.82
CA THR A 230 15.00 10.03 22.42
C THR A 230 14.43 10.99 21.38
N LEU A 231 13.18 11.41 21.59
CA LEU A 231 12.50 12.34 20.69
C LEU A 231 12.28 13.69 21.37
N ARG A 232 12.32 14.75 20.57
CA ARG A 232 11.88 16.09 20.95
C ARG A 232 10.62 16.43 20.17
N ILE A 233 9.62 16.94 20.88
CA ILE A 233 8.37 17.41 20.30
C ILE A 233 8.33 18.92 20.40
N ASP A 234 8.19 19.58 19.27
CA ASP A 234 7.96 21.01 19.17
C ASP A 234 6.50 21.25 18.75
N PHE A 235 5.76 22.02 19.55
CA PHE A 235 4.45 22.55 19.16
C PHE A 235 4.66 23.76 18.27
N MET A 236 4.10 23.71 17.07
CA MET A 236 4.35 24.66 15.99
C MET A 236 3.13 25.53 15.75
N ALA A 237 3.35 26.82 15.50
CA ALA A 237 2.34 27.74 15.00
C ALA A 237 2.98 28.69 13.99
N LYS A 238 2.40 28.81 12.78
CA LYS A 238 2.89 29.73 11.73
C LYS A 238 4.40 29.57 11.47
N GLY A 239 4.88 28.32 11.45
CA GLY A 239 6.29 27.97 11.25
C GLY A 239 7.24 28.22 12.43
N LYS A 240 6.74 28.70 13.58
CA LYS A 240 7.54 28.96 14.78
C LYS A 240 7.31 27.90 15.86
N VAL A 241 8.35 27.61 16.65
CA VAL A 241 8.25 26.77 17.84
C VAL A 241 7.63 27.58 18.97
N MET A 242 6.50 27.10 19.49
CA MET A 242 5.76 27.77 20.55
C MET A 242 6.00 27.13 21.92
N HIS A 243 6.19 25.82 21.93
CA HIS A 243 6.50 25.04 23.12
C HIS A 243 7.30 23.79 22.74
N THR A 244 8.08 23.26 23.67
CA THR A 244 8.93 22.09 23.46
C THR A 244 8.95 21.20 24.69
N PHE A 245 8.94 19.90 24.48
CA PHE A 245 9.28 18.92 25.50
C PHE A 245 9.99 17.71 24.89
N GLN A 246 10.63 16.90 25.74
CA GLN A 246 11.33 15.68 25.34
C GLN A 246 10.51 14.44 25.72
N ILE A 247 10.63 13.40 24.90
CA ILE A 247 10.13 12.05 25.15
C ILE A 247 11.33 11.18 25.53
N SER A 248 11.31 10.61 26.73
CA SER A 248 12.32 9.68 27.20
C SER A 248 12.32 8.37 26.39
N GLY A 249 13.39 7.58 26.49
CA GLY A 249 13.46 6.28 25.79
C GLY A 249 12.30 5.34 26.12
N ALA A 250 11.86 5.31 27.39
CA ALA A 250 10.66 4.56 27.79
C ALA A 250 9.38 5.07 27.11
N GLY A 251 9.28 6.39 26.88
CA GLY A 251 8.16 6.96 26.14
C GLY A 251 8.23 6.69 24.64
N VAL A 252 9.43 6.74 24.05
CA VAL A 252 9.63 6.34 22.64
C VAL A 252 9.24 4.88 22.44
N LYS A 253 9.59 4.01 23.40
CA LYS A 253 9.14 2.62 23.40
C LYS A 253 7.62 2.49 23.41
N ALA A 254 6.91 3.22 24.27
CA ALA A 254 5.46 3.17 24.30
C ALA A 254 4.81 3.68 22.98
N LEU A 255 5.36 4.75 22.40
CA LEU A 255 4.93 5.25 21.09
C LEU A 255 5.16 4.21 19.99
N SER A 256 6.33 3.58 19.98
CA SER A 256 6.71 2.51 19.04
C SER A 256 5.81 1.27 19.15
N GLU A 257 5.54 0.80 20.37
CA GLU A 257 4.64 -0.34 20.61
C GLU A 257 3.22 -0.05 20.12
N THR A 258 2.73 1.17 20.34
CA THR A 258 1.41 1.61 19.83
C THR A 258 1.39 1.66 18.30
N ALA A 259 2.45 2.19 17.68
CA ALA A 259 2.60 2.21 16.22
C ALA A 259 2.63 0.81 15.62
N ARG A 260 3.38 -0.13 16.22
CA ARG A 260 3.42 -1.53 15.80
C ARG A 260 2.07 -2.22 15.92
N LEU A 261 1.29 -1.93 16.96
CA LEU A 261 -0.08 -2.43 17.09
C LEU A 261 -0.96 -1.95 15.93
N GLY A 262 -0.90 -0.66 15.61
CA GLY A 262 -1.59 -0.09 14.44
C GLY A 262 -1.17 -0.75 13.13
N GLN A 263 0.13 -0.96 12.91
CA GLN A 263 0.64 -1.66 11.73
C GLN A 263 0.12 -3.11 11.62
N MET A 264 0.04 -3.83 12.74
CA MET A 264 -0.54 -5.18 12.75
C MET A 264 -2.03 -5.17 12.38
N TYR A 265 -2.80 -4.22 12.91
CA TYR A 265 -4.21 -4.04 12.53
C TYR A 265 -4.37 -3.66 11.05
N SER A 266 -3.52 -2.77 10.53
CA SER A 266 -3.52 -2.37 9.11
C SER A 266 -3.24 -3.56 8.18
N TYR A 267 -2.25 -4.38 8.54
CA TYR A 267 -1.94 -5.60 7.79
C TYR A 267 -3.10 -6.60 7.83
N ARG A 268 -3.78 -6.73 8.98
CA ARG A 268 -4.97 -7.55 9.11
C ARG A 268 -6.11 -7.06 8.21
N THR A 269 -6.37 -5.75 8.18
CA THR A 269 -7.39 -5.15 7.29
C THR A 269 -7.08 -5.44 5.83
N THR A 270 -5.81 -5.36 5.44
CA THR A 270 -5.35 -5.70 4.08
C THR A 270 -5.62 -7.16 3.74
N LEU A 271 -5.18 -8.09 4.61
CA LEU A 271 -5.39 -9.53 4.41
C LEU A 271 -6.87 -9.91 4.35
N MET A 272 -7.72 -9.28 5.18
CA MET A 272 -9.18 -9.48 5.13
C MET A 272 -9.77 -9.06 3.79
N GLY A 273 -9.32 -7.92 3.25
CA GLY A 273 -9.75 -7.44 1.93
C GLY A 273 -9.26 -8.34 0.79
N GLU A 274 -8.03 -8.85 0.87
CA GLU A 274 -7.48 -9.82 -0.10
C GLU A 274 -8.25 -11.13 -0.07
N ARG A 275 -8.56 -11.65 1.13
CA ARG A 275 -9.38 -12.84 1.32
C ARG A 275 -10.77 -12.66 0.70
N GLU A 276 -11.43 -11.54 0.98
CA GLU A 276 -12.77 -11.25 0.46
C GLU A 276 -12.77 -11.11 -1.07
N LYS A 277 -11.76 -10.44 -1.64
CA LYS A 277 -11.59 -10.34 -3.11
C LYS A 277 -11.41 -11.72 -3.73
N ALA A 278 -10.54 -12.56 -3.16
CA ALA A 278 -10.33 -13.93 -3.63
C ALA A 278 -11.63 -14.76 -3.54
N GLU A 279 -12.36 -14.67 -2.43
CA GLU A 279 -13.61 -15.40 -2.23
C GLU A 279 -14.73 -14.98 -3.19
N LYS A 280 -14.91 -13.67 -3.42
CA LYS A 280 -15.83 -13.16 -4.45
C LYS A 280 -15.46 -13.69 -5.83
N ARG A 281 -14.16 -13.72 -6.14
CA ARG A 281 -13.68 -14.20 -7.43
C ARG A 281 -13.84 -15.71 -7.61
N ILE A 282 -13.55 -16.50 -6.58
CA ILE A 282 -13.80 -17.95 -6.54
C ILE A 282 -15.27 -18.25 -6.83
N ARG A 283 -16.21 -17.56 -6.15
CA ARG A 283 -17.66 -17.76 -6.39
C ARG A 283 -18.03 -17.49 -7.84
N TYR A 284 -17.64 -16.33 -8.37
CA TYR A 284 -17.89 -15.99 -9.77
C TYR A 284 -17.32 -17.01 -10.75
N LEU A 285 -16.08 -17.45 -10.54
CA LEU A 285 -15.42 -18.41 -11.43
C LEU A 285 -16.01 -19.81 -11.30
N SER A 286 -16.42 -20.21 -10.10
CA SER A 286 -17.12 -21.48 -9.85
C SER A 286 -18.40 -21.57 -10.69
N ASP A 287 -19.21 -20.52 -10.72
CA ASP A 287 -20.42 -20.45 -11.55
C ASP A 287 -20.08 -20.51 -13.05
N LYS A 288 -19.01 -19.82 -13.49
CA LYS A 288 -18.58 -19.81 -14.90
C LYS A 288 -17.97 -21.13 -15.37
N LEU A 289 -17.43 -21.92 -14.45
CA LEU A 289 -16.82 -23.22 -14.71
C LEU A 289 -17.81 -24.38 -14.47
N GLY A 290 -19.00 -24.11 -13.93
CA GLY A 290 -19.96 -25.14 -13.56
C GLY A 290 -19.52 -25.99 -12.37
N LEU A 291 -18.70 -25.42 -11.48
CA LEU A 291 -18.18 -26.07 -10.27
C LEU A 291 -19.09 -25.85 -9.06
N SER A 292 -20.03 -24.90 -9.11
CA SER A 292 -21.05 -24.73 -8.08
C SER A 292 -21.98 -25.96 -8.11
N SER A 293 -22.07 -26.68 -6.99
CA SER A 293 -23.04 -27.77 -6.84
C SER A 293 -24.46 -27.30 -7.20
N ARG A 294 -25.17 -28.11 -7.98
CA ARG A 294 -26.63 -28.22 -7.82
C ARG A 294 -26.94 -28.65 -6.40
#